data_AF-A0A3R8TW96-F1
#
_entry.id   AF-A0A3R8TW96-F1
#
_cell.length_a   1.000
_cell.length_b   1.000
_cell.length_c   1.000
_cell.angle_alpha   90.00
_cell.angle_beta   90.00
_cell.angle_gamma   90.00
#
_symmetry.space_group_name_H-M   'P 1'
#
loop_
_entity.id
_entity.type
_entity.pdbx_description
1 polymer ?
#
loop_
_entity_poly.entity_id
_entity_poly.type
_entity_poly.pdbx_seq_one_letter_code
_entity_poly.pdbx_strand_id
1 'polypeptide(L)'
;MTAFKPGHLHLERHAVGKQDAFYDVWLDYEVSHDSRQGKGMLFTMHGSIQGNSLDESFFLPQDQVYNFASAVTSIAEKYGVPKHLSSIGSAHKHYDAMFEDVRTKMGLKSGDAVNIERFE
;
A
#
# COMPACT_ATOMS: atom_id res chain seq x y z
N MET A 1 13.44 -1.91 9.18
CA MET A 1 14.01 -1.17 8.04
C MET A 1 12.92 -0.89 7.00
N THR A 2 13.04 0.15 6.18
CA THR A 2 12.12 0.36 5.04
C THR A 2 12.93 0.41 3.76
N ALA A 3 12.58 -0.43 2.79
CA ALA A 3 13.26 -0.47 1.50
C ALA A 3 12.22 -0.39 0.38
N PHE A 4 12.33 0.65 -0.43
CA PHE A 4 11.47 0.87 -1.57
C PHE A 4 12.19 0.51 -2.87
N LYS A 5 11.49 -0.19 -3.76
CA LYS A 5 11.87 -0.44 -5.15
C LYS A 5 10.63 -0.22 -6.04
N PRO A 6 10.80 0.14 -7.33
CA PRO A 6 9.69 0.22 -8.27
C PRO A 6 8.86 -1.08 -8.27
N GLY A 7 7.56 -1.00 -7.96
CA GLY A 7 6.67 -2.17 -7.80
C GLY A 7 6.75 -2.94 -6.49
N HIS A 8 7.61 -2.56 -5.53
CA HIS A 8 7.82 -3.34 -4.32
C HIS A 8 8.24 -2.47 -3.13
N LEU A 9 7.49 -2.54 -2.03
CA LEU A 9 7.84 -1.88 -0.78
C LEU A 9 8.02 -2.92 0.32
N HIS A 10 9.19 -2.95 0.94
CA HIS A 10 9.45 -3.72 2.15
C HIS A 10 9.38 -2.81 3.38
N LEU A 11 8.53 -3.17 4.33
CA LEU A 11 8.28 -2.50 5.58
C LEU A 11 8.60 -3.46 6.72
N GLU A 12 9.69 -3.19 7.41
CA GLU A 12 10.11 -3.94 8.58
C GLU A 12 10.21 -3.01 9.78
N ARG A 13 9.61 -3.41 10.89
CA ARG A 13 9.74 -2.75 12.19
C ARG A 13 10.07 -3.80 13.22
N HIS A 14 11.17 -3.59 13.92
CA HIS A 14 11.57 -4.39 15.07
C HIS A 14 10.97 -3.77 16.34
N ALA A 15 10.39 -4.60 17.21
CA ALA A 15 9.90 -4.13 18.50
C ALA A 15 11.08 -3.78 19.41
N VAL A 16 11.16 -2.52 19.86
CA VAL A 16 12.20 -2.07 20.79
C VAL A 16 11.76 -2.27 22.25
N GLY A 17 10.45 -2.39 22.52
CA GLY A 17 9.89 -2.70 23.83
C GLY A 17 8.64 -3.59 23.79
N LYS A 18 8.15 -4.03 24.96
CA LYS A 18 6.96 -4.90 25.09
C LYS A 18 5.64 -4.31 24.56
N GLN A 19 5.63 -3.01 24.26
CA GLN A 19 4.46 -2.30 23.74
C GLN A 19 4.63 -1.90 22.26
N ASP A 20 5.77 -2.21 21.64
CA ASP A 20 5.97 -1.95 20.22
C ASP A 20 5.39 -3.07 19.36
N ALA A 21 4.77 -2.68 18.26
CA ALA A 21 4.42 -3.61 17.20
C ALA A 21 5.68 -3.97 16.40
N PHE A 22 5.91 -5.26 16.18
CA PHE A 22 6.86 -5.76 15.20
C PHE A 22 6.11 -6.29 13.97
N TYR A 23 6.64 -5.97 12.80
CA TYR A 23 6.10 -6.44 11.53
C TYR A 23 7.21 -6.52 10.49
N ASP A 24 7.10 -7.48 9.59
CA ASP A 24 7.93 -7.62 8.41
C ASP A 24 6.99 -7.94 7.25
N VAL A 25 6.71 -6.93 6.42
CA VAL A 25 5.71 -7.01 5.36
C VAL A 25 6.25 -6.48 4.04
N TRP A 26 5.92 -7.18 2.98
CA TRP A 26 6.17 -6.80 1.60
C TRP A 26 4.86 -6.41 0.95
N LEU A 27 4.90 -5.30 0.22
CA LEU A 27 3.79 -4.79 -0.57
C LEU A 27 4.25 -4.70 -2.02
N ASP A 28 3.87 -5.71 -2.79
CA ASP A 28 4.11 -5.79 -4.22
C ASP A 28 2.95 -5.19 -4.98
N TYR A 29 3.25 -4.50 -6.08
CA TYR A 29 2.23 -3.89 -6.91
C TYR A 29 2.61 -3.85 -8.39
N GLU A 30 1.65 -4.25 -9.21
CA GLU A 30 1.82 -4.38 -10.65
C GLU A 30 0.58 -3.91 -11.40
N VAL A 31 0.80 -3.36 -12.60
CA VAL A 31 -0.30 -2.95 -13.48
C VAL A 31 -1.01 -4.21 -13.94
N SER A 32 -2.30 -4.26 -13.67
CA SER A 32 -3.15 -5.38 -14.04
C SER A 32 -4.41 -4.89 -14.72
N HIS A 33 -5.12 -5.80 -15.38
CA HIS A 33 -6.36 -5.50 -16.08
C HIS A 33 -7.44 -6.43 -15.55
N ASP A 34 -8.44 -5.84 -14.90
CA ASP A 34 -9.61 -6.57 -14.43
C ASP A 34 -10.72 -6.51 -15.49
N SER A 35 -11.35 -7.65 -15.77
CA SER A 35 -12.37 -7.74 -16.83
C SER A 35 -13.63 -6.91 -16.54
N ARG A 36 -13.86 -6.49 -15.28
CA ARG A 36 -15.03 -5.68 -14.88
C ARG A 36 -14.67 -4.21 -14.72
N GLN A 37 -13.51 -3.92 -14.15
CA GLN A 37 -13.10 -2.57 -13.75
C GLN A 37 -12.05 -1.94 -14.69
N GLY A 38 -11.53 -2.70 -15.66
CA GLY A 38 -10.56 -2.23 -16.64
C GLY A 38 -9.13 -2.18 -16.11
N LYS A 39 -8.35 -1.21 -16.58
CA LYS A 39 -6.95 -1.04 -16.15
C LYS A 39 -6.88 -0.59 -14.69
N GLY A 40 -6.03 -1.24 -13.92
CA GLY A 40 -5.78 -0.91 -12.53
C GLY A 40 -4.44 -1.45 -12.07
N MET A 41 -4.33 -1.63 -10.76
CA MET A 41 -3.13 -2.14 -10.13
C MET A 41 -3.53 -3.22 -9.13
N LEU A 42 -2.88 -4.37 -9.24
CA LEU A 42 -3.00 -5.44 -8.27
C LEU A 42 -1.92 -5.21 -7.21
N PHE A 43 -2.35 -5.12 -5.96
CA PHE A 43 -1.48 -5.05 -4.80
C PHE A 43 -1.51 -6.38 -4.07
N THR A 44 -0.35 -6.87 -3.64
CA THR A 44 -0.20 -8.09 -2.84
C THR A 44 0.60 -7.76 -1.61
N MET A 45 -0.06 -7.82 -0.45
CA MET A 45 0.55 -7.59 0.84
C MET A 45 0.81 -8.94 1.51
N HIS A 46 2.06 -9.27 1.77
CA HIS A 46 2.44 -10.54 2.37
C HIS A 46 3.57 -10.39 3.38
N GLY A 47 3.72 -11.34 4.29
CA GLY A 47 4.74 -11.33 5.34
C GLY A 47 4.17 -11.71 6.69
N SER A 48 4.57 -11.02 7.75
CA SER A 48 4.12 -11.29 9.11
C SER A 48 3.95 -10.02 9.95
N ILE A 49 2.86 -9.96 10.70
CA ILE A 49 2.52 -8.89 11.64
C ILE A 49 2.31 -9.51 13.02
N GLN A 50 3.08 -9.09 14.02
CA GLN A 50 2.94 -9.58 15.40
C GLN A 50 3.00 -11.12 15.52
N GLY A 51 3.68 -11.79 14.58
CA GLY A 51 3.76 -13.25 14.49
C GLY A 51 2.62 -13.92 13.70
N ASN A 52 1.64 -13.17 13.20
CA ASN A 52 0.61 -13.66 12.29
C ASN A 52 1.07 -13.49 10.84
N SER A 53 1.11 -14.57 10.08
CA SER A 53 1.36 -14.49 8.64
C SER A 53 0.20 -13.83 7.92
N LEU A 54 0.51 -12.93 6.99
CA LEU A 54 -0.46 -12.34 6.06
C LEU A 54 -0.05 -12.65 4.63
N ASP A 55 -1.06 -12.81 3.79
CA ASP A 55 -0.96 -12.95 2.34
C ASP A 55 -2.33 -12.54 1.79
N GLU A 56 -2.49 -11.26 1.48
CA GLU A 56 -3.75 -10.70 1.01
C GLU A 56 -3.47 -9.86 -0.24
N SER A 57 -4.22 -10.12 -1.31
CA SER A 57 -4.16 -9.35 -2.55
C SER A 57 -5.44 -8.57 -2.78
N PHE A 58 -5.32 -7.33 -3.25
CA PHE A 58 -6.46 -6.49 -3.60
C PHE A 58 -6.17 -5.70 -4.88
N PHE A 59 -7.19 -5.59 -5.73
CA PHE A 59 -7.11 -4.84 -6.97
C PHE A 59 -7.73 -3.46 -6.77
N LEU A 60 -7.03 -2.42 -7.24
CA LEU A 60 -7.57 -1.07 -7.31
C LEU A 60 -7.62 -0.61 -8.77
N PRO A 61 -8.79 -0.17 -9.27
CA PRO A 61 -8.89 0.44 -10.59
C PRO A 61 -8.11 1.77 -10.64
N GLN A 62 -7.81 2.24 -11.86
CA GLN A 62 -7.04 3.46 -12.08
C GLN A 62 -7.55 4.68 -11.30
N ASP A 63 -8.86 4.86 -11.13
CA ASP A 63 -9.43 5.99 -10.39
C ASP A 63 -9.24 5.88 -8.86
N GLN A 64 -9.04 4.67 -8.36
CA GLN A 64 -8.87 4.39 -6.92
C GLN A 64 -7.46 3.98 -6.56
N VAL A 65 -6.54 3.91 -7.53
CA VAL A 65 -5.18 3.42 -7.30
C VAL A 65 -4.46 4.25 -6.24
N TYR A 66 -4.81 5.53 -6.05
CA TYR A 66 -4.28 6.42 -5.01
C TYR A 66 -4.82 6.12 -3.60
N ASN A 67 -5.89 5.34 -3.46
CA ASN A 67 -6.46 4.93 -2.18
C ASN A 67 -5.80 3.67 -1.58
N PHE A 68 -4.72 3.17 -2.19
CA PHE A 68 -3.99 1.99 -1.71
C PHE A 68 -3.56 2.08 -0.24
N ALA A 69 -3.23 3.28 0.25
CA ALA A 69 -2.88 3.50 1.65
C ALA A 69 -3.97 3.08 2.63
N SER A 70 -5.22 3.38 2.29
CA SER A 70 -6.38 3.02 3.10
C SER A 70 -6.57 1.50 3.12
N ALA A 71 -6.43 0.84 1.97
CA ALA A 71 -6.54 -0.61 1.86
C ALA A 71 -5.44 -1.33 2.67
N VAL A 72 -4.18 -0.91 2.50
CA VAL A 72 -3.03 -1.47 3.25
C VAL A 72 -3.20 -1.26 4.75
N THR A 73 -3.65 -0.07 5.18
CA THR A 73 -3.90 0.21 6.60
C THR A 73 -5.00 -0.69 7.15
N SER A 74 -6.09 -0.86 6.42
CA SER A 74 -7.22 -1.72 6.84
C SER A 74 -6.81 -3.18 6.98
N ILE A 75 -5.95 -3.69 6.08
CA ILE A 75 -5.37 -5.03 6.20
C ILE A 75 -4.48 -5.09 7.44
N ALA A 76 -3.53 -4.17 7.62
CA ALA A 76 -2.64 -4.17 8.78
C ALA A 76 -3.40 -4.14 10.13
N GLU A 77 -4.51 -3.40 10.20
CA GLU A 77 -5.40 -3.37 11.36
C GLU A 77 -6.06 -4.72 11.66
N LYS A 78 -6.54 -5.43 10.63
CA LYS A 78 -7.14 -6.77 10.75
C LYS A 78 -6.17 -7.77 11.39
N TYR A 79 -4.87 -7.62 11.14
CA TYR A 79 -3.82 -8.47 11.70
C TYR A 79 -3.24 -7.96 13.03
N GLY A 80 -3.75 -6.84 13.57
CA GLY A 80 -3.45 -6.38 14.91
C GLY A 80 -2.44 -5.23 15.02
N VAL A 81 -2.11 -4.53 13.92
CA VAL A 81 -1.38 -3.25 14.01
C VAL A 81 -2.39 -2.11 14.24
N PRO A 82 -2.35 -1.41 15.39
CA PRO A 82 -3.19 -0.24 15.60
C PRO A 82 -2.90 0.84 14.55
N LYS A 83 -3.91 1.57 14.05
CA LYS A 83 -3.73 2.67 13.07
C LYS A 83 -2.58 3.63 13.40
N HIS A 84 -2.38 3.95 14.69
CA HIS A 84 -1.34 4.87 15.15
C HIS A 84 0.08 4.26 15.15
N LEU A 85 0.20 2.92 15.11
CA LEU A 85 1.46 2.18 14.96
C LEU A 85 1.67 1.66 13.54
N SER A 86 0.61 1.63 12.72
CA SER A 86 0.65 1.49 11.27
C SER A 86 1.27 2.73 10.64
N SER A 87 2.50 3.06 11.04
CA SER A 87 3.37 4.08 10.45
C SER A 87 3.77 3.78 8.99
N ILE A 88 3.03 2.87 8.33
CA ILE A 88 3.04 2.69 6.88
C ILE A 88 2.87 4.06 6.19
N GLY A 89 2.01 4.94 6.73
CA GLY A 89 1.91 6.34 6.29
C GLY A 89 2.99 7.30 6.82
N SER A 90 3.61 7.03 7.97
CA SER A 90 4.69 7.88 8.52
C SER A 90 6.02 7.74 7.75
N ALA A 91 6.16 6.70 6.92
CA ALA A 91 7.23 6.56 5.95
C ALA A 91 6.99 7.45 4.71
N HIS A 92 6.61 8.72 4.93
CA HIS A 92 6.16 9.66 3.88
C HIS A 92 7.03 9.64 2.63
N LYS A 93 8.37 9.62 2.78
CA LYS A 93 9.30 9.60 1.65
C LYS A 93 9.17 8.37 0.74
N HIS A 94 8.93 7.19 1.30
CA HIS A 94 8.75 5.97 0.52
C HIS A 94 7.35 5.91 -0.08
N TYR A 95 6.39 6.52 0.60
CA TYR A 95 5.02 6.66 0.13
C TYR A 95 4.92 7.59 -1.08
N ASP A 96 5.57 8.74 -1.04
CA ASP A 96 5.73 9.63 -2.19
C ASP A 96 6.37 8.88 -3.38
N ALA A 97 7.44 8.12 -3.13
CA ALA A 97 8.11 7.33 -4.16
C ALA A 97 7.19 6.23 -4.76
N MET A 98 6.39 5.55 -3.93
CA MET A 98 5.35 4.63 -4.42
C MET A 98 4.31 5.36 -5.26
N PHE A 99 3.83 6.52 -4.81
CA PHE A 99 2.86 7.32 -5.55
C PHE A 99 3.38 7.69 -6.94
N GLU A 100 4.63 8.15 -7.03
CA GLU A 100 5.28 8.47 -8.31
C GLU A 100 5.46 7.24 -9.20
N ASP A 101 5.83 6.09 -8.63
CA ASP A 101 5.99 4.83 -9.39
C ASP A 101 4.65 4.31 -9.90
N VAL A 102 3.63 4.24 -9.03
CA VAL A 102 2.25 3.87 -9.37
C VAL A 102 1.75 4.76 -10.52
N ARG A 103 1.93 6.06 -10.39
CA ARG A 103 1.53 7.04 -11.39
C ARG A 103 2.24 6.81 -12.73
N THR A 104 3.56 6.59 -12.69
CA THR A 104 4.38 6.34 -13.88
C THR A 104 3.97 5.04 -14.56
N LYS A 105 3.82 3.96 -13.79
CA LYS A 105 3.36 2.64 -14.28
C LYS A 105 1.96 2.71 -14.88
N MET A 106 1.06 3.47 -14.26
CA MET A 106 -0.29 3.66 -14.76
C MET A 106 -0.36 4.62 -15.96
N GLY A 107 0.72 5.35 -16.26
CA GLY A 107 0.76 6.34 -17.33
C GLY A 107 -0.10 7.57 -17.03
N LEU A 108 -0.33 7.87 -15.75
CA LEU A 108 -1.13 8.99 -15.28
C LEU A 108 -0.30 10.29 -15.40
N LYS A 109 -0.76 11.24 -16.22
CA LYS A 109 -0.08 12.53 -16.42
C LYS A 109 -0.33 13.49 -15.26
N SER A 110 0.66 14.32 -14.93
CA SER A 110 0.48 15.44 -13.98
C SER A 110 -0.49 16.42 -14.63
N GLY A 111 -1.60 16.72 -13.97
CA GLY A 111 -2.64 17.59 -14.52
C GLY A 111 -3.78 16.86 -15.23
N ASP A 112 -3.80 15.52 -15.23
CA ASP A 112 -5.05 14.80 -15.45
C ASP A 112 -5.96 15.13 -14.26
N ALA A 113 -7.12 15.74 -14.51
CA ALA A 113 -8.02 16.18 -13.46
C ALA A 113 -8.38 14.97 -12.60
N VAL A 114 -7.98 14.98 -11.33
CA VAL A 114 -8.63 14.13 -10.33
C VAL A 114 -10.09 14.55 -10.39
N ASN A 115 -10.94 13.70 -10.95
CA ASN A 115 -12.37 13.97 -10.99
C ASN A 115 -12.86 13.90 -9.53
N ILE A 116 -12.89 15.07 -8.91
CA ILE A 116 -13.34 15.32 -7.53
C ILE A 116 -14.85 15.13 -7.37
N GLU A 117 -15.61 14.86 -8.44
CA GLU A 117 -17.06 14.60 -8.36
C GLU A 117 -17.42 13.25 -7.74
N ARG A 118 -16.44 12.46 -7.27
CA ARG A 118 -16.65 11.13 -6.67
C ARG A 118 -16.27 11.04 -5.19
N PHE A 119 -15.89 12.16 -4.58
CA PHE A 119 -15.68 12.29 -3.13
C PHE A 119 -16.81 13.14 -2.52
N GLU A 120 -18.03 12.60 -2.49
CA GLU A 120 -19.14 13.10 -1.64
C GLU A 120 -19.57 12.04 -0.63
#